data_AF-A0A0D2LDC0-F1
#
_entry.id   AF-A0A0D2LDC0-F1
#
_cell.length_a   1.000
_cell.length_b   1.000
_cell.length_c   1.000
_cell.angle_alpha   90.00
_cell.angle_beta   90.00
_cell.angle_gamma   90.00
#
_symmetry.space_group_name_H-M   'P 1'
#
loop_
_entity.id
_entity.type
_entity.pdbx_description
1 polymer ?
#
loop_
_entity_poly.entity_id
_entity_poly.type
_entity_poly.pdbx_seq_one_letter_code
_entity_poly.pdbx_strand_id
1 'polypeptide(L)'
;MARALVLLVLLGLMMGLAHGLNVIEGSRGPSKFATKLGQRGQHHVELRLGPSPHEGLQEQDMPDSWDWRNVKGKNYLSPVRNQHIPVYCGSCWAFASTSSLADRINIVRDGAWPMAVLSVQSVIDCGNAGSCNGGDDKMVYKYAFKHGIPMDTCNQYVAKNQACNRKHQCYTCEPSGKCAPLYDYNRLVVREHGSVSGRVAMKAEIMKRGPISCSIDATNELDAYKGGIFAQRLLDPSPNHVISVVGWDVIDGTEVWITRNSWGEPWGEGGFYYSPTSKNQGGKDLNLGIELDCAYGVVDRWAKAADLGFPRSAAEEEASAGGDEQAAPAAA
;
A
#
# COMPACT_ATOMS: atom_id res chain seq x y z
N MET A 1 -22.02 14.89 72.23
CA MET A 1 -21.96 14.92 70.75
C MET A 1 -20.58 14.45 70.35
N ALA A 2 -20.43 13.19 69.94
CA ALA A 2 -19.16 12.65 69.44
C ALA A 2 -19.44 12.00 68.08
N ARG A 3 -18.84 12.53 67.02
CA ARG A 3 -18.90 11.96 65.66
C ARG A 3 -17.67 11.09 65.47
N ALA A 4 -17.87 9.77 65.38
CA ALA A 4 -16.87 8.82 64.93
C ALA A 4 -16.90 8.76 63.40
N LEU A 5 -15.78 9.07 62.76
CA LEU A 5 -15.58 8.94 61.32
C LEU A 5 -14.97 7.56 61.07
N VAL A 6 -15.73 6.64 60.47
CA VAL A 6 -15.25 5.32 60.05
C VAL A 6 -14.61 5.47 58.67
N LEU A 7 -13.29 5.28 58.59
CA LEU A 7 -12.54 5.25 57.34
C LEU A 7 -12.61 3.82 56.78
N LEU A 8 -13.43 3.60 55.76
CA LEU A 8 -13.47 2.35 55.00
C LEU A 8 -12.35 2.37 53.96
N VAL A 9 -11.29 1.61 54.21
CA VAL A 9 -10.25 1.31 53.22
C VAL A 9 -10.78 0.20 52.30
N LEU A 10 -11.31 0.60 51.14
CA LEU A 10 -11.60 -0.31 50.05
C LEU A 10 -10.28 -0.67 49.34
N LEU A 11 -9.69 -1.79 49.72
CA LEU A 11 -8.66 -2.45 48.92
C LEU A 11 -9.35 -3.04 47.68
N GLY A 12 -9.45 -2.26 46.61
CA GLY A 12 -9.84 -2.76 45.31
C GLY A 12 -8.74 -3.65 44.75
N LEU A 13 -8.91 -4.97 44.83
CA LEU A 13 -8.17 -5.89 43.97
C LEU A 13 -8.59 -5.59 42.52
N MET A 14 -7.80 -4.79 41.80
CA MET A 14 -7.82 -4.83 40.34
C MET A 14 -7.13 -6.12 39.92
N MET A 15 -7.91 -7.21 39.86
CA MET A 15 -7.56 -8.34 39.01
C MET A 15 -7.59 -7.83 37.58
N GLY A 16 -6.42 -7.44 37.07
CA GLY A 16 -6.23 -7.26 35.64
C GLY A 16 -6.56 -8.59 34.97
N LEU A 17 -7.73 -8.67 34.35
CA LEU A 17 -8.02 -9.71 33.38
C LEU A 17 -7.02 -9.52 32.24
N ALA A 18 -5.95 -10.31 32.25
CA ALA A 18 -5.16 -10.55 31.06
C ALA A 18 -6.12 -11.19 30.05
N HIS A 19 -6.74 -10.37 29.21
CA HIS A 19 -7.61 -10.84 28.15
C HIS A 19 -6.71 -11.55 27.14
N GLY A 20 -6.72 -12.88 27.20
CA GLY A 20 -6.03 -13.69 26.22
C GLY A 20 -6.49 -13.32 24.81
N LEU A 21 -5.54 -13.19 23.90
CA LEU A 21 -5.80 -12.96 22.48
C LEU A 21 -6.80 -14.01 21.97
N ASN A 22 -7.90 -13.56 21.34
CA ASN A 22 -8.87 -14.47 20.75
C ASN A 22 -8.30 -15.07 19.46
N VAL A 23 -7.81 -16.31 19.54
CA VAL A 23 -7.20 -17.01 18.41
C VAL A 23 -8.25 -17.80 17.64
N ILE A 24 -8.30 -17.57 16.33
CA ILE A 24 -9.07 -18.36 15.38
C ILE A 24 -8.22 -19.57 14.96
N GLU A 25 -8.69 -20.78 15.24
CA GLU A 25 -7.96 -22.00 14.92
C GLU A 25 -8.30 -22.51 13.50
N GLY A 26 -7.28 -22.63 12.64
CA GLY A 26 -7.43 -23.09 11.26
C GLY A 26 -8.16 -22.09 10.35
N SER A 27 -8.56 -22.55 9.16
CA SER A 27 -9.30 -21.74 8.18
C SER A 27 -10.39 -22.56 7.48
N ARG A 28 -11.50 -21.91 7.13
CA ARG A 28 -12.54 -22.47 6.25
C ARG A 28 -12.18 -22.40 4.77
N GLY A 29 -10.98 -21.95 4.42
CA GLY A 29 -10.49 -21.84 3.06
C GLY A 29 -9.98 -20.43 2.71
N PRO A 30 -9.38 -20.29 1.52
CA PRO A 30 -8.85 -19.00 1.07
C PRO A 30 -9.98 -17.97 0.97
N SER A 31 -9.61 -16.69 1.12
CA SER A 31 -10.50 -15.56 0.90
C SER A 31 -11.18 -15.68 -0.47
N LYS A 32 -12.45 -15.28 -0.55
CA LYS A 32 -13.15 -15.17 -1.85
C LYS A 32 -12.57 -14.07 -2.75
N PHE A 33 -11.70 -13.23 -2.21
CA PHE A 33 -10.95 -12.18 -2.88
C PHE A 33 -9.48 -12.53 -3.09
N ALA A 34 -9.09 -13.79 -2.83
CA ALA A 34 -7.77 -14.29 -3.12
C ALA A 34 -7.40 -14.06 -4.60
N THR A 35 -6.16 -13.65 -4.83
CA THR A 35 -5.59 -13.44 -6.16
C THR A 35 -4.35 -14.32 -6.36
N LYS A 36 -3.97 -14.52 -7.62
CA LYS A 36 -2.74 -15.24 -7.94
C LYS A 36 -1.56 -14.29 -7.76
N LEU A 37 -0.69 -14.57 -6.81
CA LEU A 37 0.56 -13.81 -6.68
C LEU A 37 1.62 -14.39 -7.61
N GLY A 38 2.54 -13.52 -8.07
CA GLY A 38 3.76 -13.95 -8.73
C GLY A 38 4.48 -15.01 -7.87
N GLN A 39 5.09 -16.03 -8.50
CA GLN A 39 5.69 -17.13 -7.76
C GLN A 39 6.78 -16.63 -6.80
N ARG A 40 6.70 -17.04 -5.52
CA ARG A 40 7.80 -16.95 -4.55
C ARG A 40 9.07 -17.52 -5.18
N GLY A 41 10.14 -16.72 -5.23
CA GLY A 41 11.45 -17.18 -5.71
C GLY A 41 11.72 -16.97 -7.20
N GLN A 42 10.86 -16.28 -7.96
CA GLN A 42 11.36 -15.67 -9.19
C GLN A 42 12.50 -14.70 -8.82
N HIS A 43 13.62 -14.80 -9.52
CA HIS A 43 14.76 -13.90 -9.31
C HIS A 43 14.37 -12.47 -9.74
N HIS A 44 13.75 -11.73 -8.83
CA HIS A 44 13.66 -10.29 -8.96
C HIS A 44 15.06 -9.74 -8.70
N VAL A 45 15.64 -9.16 -9.74
CA VAL A 45 16.89 -8.41 -9.57
C VAL A 45 16.56 -7.21 -8.69
N GLU A 46 16.95 -7.27 -7.42
CA GLU A 46 16.86 -6.15 -6.51
C GLU A 46 17.92 -5.11 -6.86
N LEU A 47 17.58 -3.84 -6.66
CA LEU A 47 18.52 -2.75 -6.78
C LEU A 47 18.63 -2.04 -5.44
N ARG A 48 19.78 -2.23 -4.80
CA ARG A 48 20.15 -1.59 -3.53
C ARG A 48 21.37 -0.71 -3.78
N LEU A 49 21.31 0.54 -3.32
CA LEU A 49 22.40 1.51 -3.49
C LEU A 49 23.21 1.71 -2.20
N GLY A 50 22.79 1.07 -1.09
CA GLY A 50 23.46 1.14 0.19
C GLY A 50 22.92 0.12 1.19
N PRO A 51 23.33 0.21 2.47
CA PRO A 51 22.88 -0.70 3.51
C PRO A 51 21.37 -0.58 3.74
N SER A 52 20.76 -1.69 4.11
CA SER A 52 19.37 -1.79 4.51
C SER A 52 19.18 -1.11 5.87
N PRO A 53 18.00 -0.53 6.19
CA PRO A 53 17.81 0.15 7.48
C PRO A 53 18.10 -0.72 8.71
N HIS A 54 17.80 -2.02 8.63
CA HIS A 54 18.02 -2.98 9.70
C HIS A 54 19.49 -3.34 9.95
N GLU A 55 20.40 -2.95 9.06
CA GLU A 55 21.85 -3.07 9.31
C GLU A 55 22.34 -2.00 10.30
N GLY A 56 21.60 -0.90 10.46
CA GLY A 56 21.95 0.21 11.36
C GLY A 56 20.92 0.55 12.44
N LEU A 57 19.71 -0.03 12.39
CA LEU A 57 18.67 0.13 13.40
C LEU A 57 18.37 -1.22 14.04
N GLN A 58 18.62 -1.33 15.34
CA GLN A 58 18.28 -2.50 16.13
C GLN A 58 16.90 -2.33 16.78
N GLU A 59 16.33 -3.42 17.31
CA GLU A 59 15.00 -3.39 17.92
C GLU A 59 14.91 -2.40 19.08
N GLN A 60 15.93 -2.33 19.94
CA GLN A 60 15.98 -1.42 21.07
C GLN A 60 16.03 0.07 20.70
N ASP A 61 16.37 0.39 19.44
CA ASP A 61 16.45 1.77 18.95
C ASP A 61 15.11 2.25 18.36
N MET A 62 14.11 1.36 18.27
CA MET A 62 12.80 1.65 17.72
C MET A 62 11.75 1.77 18.83
N PRO A 63 10.74 2.65 18.68
CA PRO A 63 9.69 2.78 19.67
C PRO A 63 8.78 1.55 19.70
N ASP A 64 8.08 1.37 20.83
CA ASP A 64 7.07 0.31 20.97
C ASP A 64 5.89 0.48 20.01
N SER A 65 5.61 1.72 19.57
CA SER A 65 4.56 2.05 18.60
C SER A 65 5.05 3.04 17.55
N TRP A 66 4.63 2.85 16.30
CA TRP A 66 4.88 3.76 15.19
C TRP A 66 3.74 3.67 14.18
N ASP A 67 3.10 4.80 13.86
CA ASP A 67 1.96 4.83 12.94
C ASP A 67 2.07 6.01 11.97
N TRP A 68 2.27 5.73 10.67
CA TRP A 68 2.34 6.74 9.63
C TRP A 68 1.03 7.51 9.39
N ARG A 69 -0.10 7.07 9.99
CA ARG A 69 -1.34 7.85 10.08
C ARG A 69 -1.22 9.04 11.04
N ASN A 70 -0.28 8.99 11.97
CA ASN A 70 -0.07 10.03 12.98
C ASN A 70 1.39 10.08 13.46
N VAL A 71 2.27 10.68 12.65
CA VAL A 71 3.63 11.02 13.10
C VAL A 71 3.65 12.51 13.44
N LYS A 72 3.81 12.82 14.72
CA LYS A 72 3.82 14.20 15.24
C LYS A 72 2.56 15.01 14.85
N GLY A 73 1.38 14.38 14.88
CA GLY A 73 0.11 15.02 14.55
C GLY A 73 -0.18 15.11 13.05
N LYS A 74 0.66 14.53 12.19
CA LYS A 74 0.47 14.53 10.73
C LYS A 74 0.17 13.13 10.19
N ASN A 75 -0.80 13.06 9.29
CA ASN A 75 -1.11 11.87 8.50
C ASN A 75 -0.40 11.94 7.15
N TYR A 76 0.36 10.90 6.83
CA TYR A 76 1.09 10.79 5.57
C TYR A 76 0.47 9.79 4.59
N LEU A 77 -0.52 9.02 5.03
CA LEU A 77 -1.15 8.01 4.19
C LEU A 77 -2.03 8.64 3.12
N SER A 78 -1.91 8.11 1.92
CA SER A 78 -2.90 8.23 0.86
C SER A 78 -4.22 7.55 1.26
N PRO A 79 -5.37 7.97 0.69
CA PRO A 79 -6.68 7.46 1.10
C PRO A 79 -6.81 5.93 0.96
N VAL A 80 -7.62 5.32 1.81
CA VAL A 80 -8.05 3.92 1.64
C VAL A 80 -8.80 3.79 0.31
N ARG A 81 -8.50 2.73 -0.44
CA ARG A 81 -9.09 2.47 -1.77
C ARG A 81 -9.81 1.12 -1.79
N ASN A 82 -10.58 0.90 -2.86
CA ASN A 82 -11.36 -0.33 -3.04
C ASN A 82 -11.10 -0.94 -4.43
N GLN A 83 -10.46 -2.11 -4.46
CA GLN A 83 -10.14 -2.83 -5.69
C GLN A 83 -11.36 -3.57 -6.28
N HIS A 84 -12.41 -3.81 -5.50
CA HIS A 84 -13.54 -4.68 -5.87
C HIS A 84 -14.64 -3.98 -6.67
N ILE A 85 -14.50 -2.68 -6.93
CA ILE A 85 -15.50 -1.87 -7.62
C ILE A 85 -14.85 -1.05 -8.74
N PRO A 86 -15.57 -0.73 -9.83
CA PRO A 86 -16.98 -1.03 -10.09
C PRO A 86 -17.29 -2.50 -10.39
N VAL A 87 -16.25 -3.30 -10.69
CA VAL A 87 -16.32 -4.76 -10.84
C VAL A 87 -15.16 -5.39 -10.09
N TYR A 88 -15.24 -6.69 -9.80
CA TYR A 88 -14.14 -7.39 -9.14
C TYR A 88 -12.88 -7.41 -10.02
N CYS A 89 -11.75 -7.04 -9.41
CA CYS A 89 -10.41 -7.11 -9.98
C CYS A 89 -9.42 -7.52 -8.88
N GLY A 90 -8.66 -8.59 -9.12
CA GLY A 90 -7.65 -9.13 -8.19
C GLY A 90 -6.34 -8.34 -8.24
N SER A 91 -6.41 -7.03 -8.00
CA SER A 91 -5.32 -6.05 -8.18
C SER A 91 -4.65 -5.57 -6.89
N CYS A 92 -4.80 -6.30 -5.78
CA CYS A 92 -4.22 -5.93 -4.48
C CYS A 92 -2.70 -5.66 -4.54
N TRP A 93 -1.97 -6.43 -5.34
CA TRP A 93 -0.55 -6.25 -5.63
C TRP A 93 -0.22 -4.83 -6.14
N ALA A 94 -1.09 -4.27 -6.99
CA ALA A 94 -0.94 -2.91 -7.52
C ALA A 94 -1.38 -1.86 -6.49
N PHE A 95 -2.46 -2.11 -5.74
CA PHE A 95 -2.93 -1.19 -4.69
C PHE A 95 -1.93 -1.05 -3.54
N ALA A 96 -1.42 -2.16 -3.02
CA ALA A 96 -0.51 -2.17 -1.88
C ALA A 96 0.81 -1.46 -2.22
N SER A 97 1.41 -1.77 -3.37
CA SER A 97 2.66 -1.17 -3.82
C SER A 97 2.52 0.32 -4.15
N THR A 98 1.46 0.70 -4.89
CA THR A 98 1.22 2.13 -5.22
C THR A 98 0.85 2.96 -4.00
N SER A 99 0.07 2.43 -3.06
CA SER A 99 -0.25 3.13 -1.81
C SER A 99 1.01 3.29 -0.94
N SER A 100 1.85 2.25 -0.87
CA SER A 100 3.14 2.33 -0.17
C SER A 100 4.04 3.42 -0.78
N LEU A 101 4.18 3.48 -2.11
CA LEU A 101 4.95 4.54 -2.78
C LEU A 101 4.36 5.93 -2.59
N ALA A 102 3.04 6.07 -2.69
CA ALA A 102 2.33 7.34 -2.49
C ALA A 102 2.59 7.89 -1.08
N ASP A 103 2.52 7.04 -0.06
CA ASP A 103 2.80 7.45 1.32
C ASP A 103 4.26 7.82 1.51
N ARG A 104 5.19 7.04 0.93
CA ARG A 104 6.62 7.34 1.00
C ARG A 104 6.96 8.71 0.41
N ILE A 105 6.38 9.08 -0.74
CA ILE A 105 6.60 10.42 -1.30
C ILE A 105 5.89 11.50 -0.47
N ASN A 106 4.74 11.21 0.15
CA ASN A 106 4.10 12.15 1.09
C ASN A 106 4.98 12.39 2.32
N ILE A 107 5.63 11.35 2.85
CA ILE A 107 6.59 11.45 3.97
C ILE A 107 7.79 12.31 3.57
N VAL A 108 8.43 12.01 2.44
CA VAL A 108 9.61 12.76 1.94
C VAL A 108 9.28 14.24 1.73
N ARG A 109 8.04 14.56 1.35
CA ARG A 109 7.55 15.93 1.15
C ARG A 109 6.95 16.57 2.40
N ASP A 110 7.09 15.95 3.56
CA ASP A 110 6.52 16.41 4.84
C ASP A 110 5.01 16.75 4.75
N GLY A 111 4.26 15.99 3.95
CA GLY A 111 2.82 16.18 3.76
C GLY A 111 2.45 17.40 2.90
N ALA A 112 3.40 17.97 2.14
CA ALA A 112 3.14 19.13 1.30
C ALA A 112 2.08 18.85 0.22
N TRP A 113 1.25 19.87 -0.05
CA TRP A 113 0.26 19.82 -1.13
C TRP A 113 0.93 19.78 -2.52
N PRO A 114 0.36 19.05 -3.51
CA PRO A 114 -0.77 18.12 -3.38
C PRO A 114 -0.33 16.79 -2.76
N MET A 115 -1.25 16.11 -2.06
CA MET A 115 -1.04 14.74 -1.61
C MET A 115 -0.85 13.82 -2.83
N ALA A 116 0.15 12.95 -2.79
CA ALA A 116 0.37 11.96 -3.81
C ALA A 116 -0.65 10.82 -3.70
N VAL A 117 -1.26 10.48 -4.84
CA VAL A 117 -2.05 9.27 -5.04
C VAL A 117 -1.69 8.78 -6.44
N LEU A 118 -1.22 7.53 -6.56
CA LEU A 118 -0.70 6.98 -7.80
C LEU A 118 -1.75 6.20 -8.59
N SER A 119 -1.63 6.20 -9.92
CA SER A 119 -2.55 5.49 -10.81
C SER A 119 -2.32 3.99 -10.76
N VAL A 120 -3.21 3.30 -10.06
CA VAL A 120 -3.28 1.84 -10.06
C VAL A 120 -3.60 1.32 -11.46
N GLN A 121 -4.49 2.00 -12.20
CA GLN A 121 -4.89 1.56 -13.53
C GLN A 121 -3.72 1.62 -14.52
N SER A 122 -2.87 2.66 -14.46
CA SER A 122 -1.66 2.72 -15.29
C SER A 122 -0.69 1.57 -14.98
N VAL A 123 -0.61 1.13 -13.73
CA VAL A 123 0.21 -0.04 -13.33
C VAL A 123 -0.40 -1.34 -13.86
N ILE A 124 -1.72 -1.53 -13.77
CA ILE A 124 -2.41 -2.70 -14.32
C ILE A 124 -2.22 -2.77 -15.84
N ASP A 125 -2.40 -1.65 -16.52
CA ASP A 125 -2.39 -1.61 -17.99
C ASP A 125 -0.97 -1.71 -18.56
N CYS A 126 0.00 -1.00 -17.96
CA CYS A 126 1.33 -0.79 -18.53
C CYS A 126 2.51 -1.31 -17.69
N GLY A 127 2.28 -1.73 -16.45
CA GLY A 127 3.35 -2.06 -15.51
C GLY A 127 4.12 -3.34 -15.83
N ASN A 128 3.54 -4.21 -16.69
CA ASN A 128 4.02 -5.58 -16.90
C ASN A 128 4.32 -6.32 -15.57
N ALA A 129 3.46 -6.06 -14.59
CA ALA A 129 3.58 -6.53 -13.21
C ALA A 129 2.40 -7.40 -12.78
N GLY A 130 1.42 -7.59 -13.67
CA GLY A 130 0.21 -8.36 -13.39
C GLY A 130 -0.98 -7.83 -14.18
N SER A 131 -2.16 -8.28 -13.78
CA SER A 131 -3.47 -7.88 -14.29
C SER A 131 -4.53 -7.99 -13.18
N CYS A 132 -5.81 -7.84 -13.52
CA CYS A 132 -6.93 -8.17 -12.63
C CYS A 132 -7.02 -9.65 -12.25
N ASN A 133 -6.18 -10.52 -12.82
CA ASN A 133 -6.13 -11.94 -12.49
C ASN A 133 -4.97 -12.31 -11.55
N GLY A 134 -4.25 -11.31 -11.04
CA GLY A 134 -3.07 -11.52 -10.21
C GLY A 134 -1.85 -10.76 -10.70
N GLY A 135 -0.84 -10.67 -9.85
CA GLY A 135 0.37 -9.90 -10.12
C GLY A 135 1.35 -9.92 -8.97
N ASP A 136 2.33 -9.03 -9.04
CA ASP A 136 3.51 -9.02 -8.18
C ASP A 136 3.88 -7.58 -7.82
N ASP A 137 3.90 -7.29 -6.53
CA ASP A 137 4.22 -5.98 -5.99
C ASP A 137 5.69 -5.57 -6.22
N LYS A 138 6.63 -6.52 -6.25
CA LYS A 138 8.05 -6.29 -6.58
C LYS A 138 8.21 -5.78 -8.01
N MET A 139 7.40 -6.31 -8.92
CA MET A 139 7.40 -5.87 -10.32
C MET A 139 6.85 -4.45 -10.48
N VAL A 140 5.96 -4.00 -9.59
CA VAL A 140 5.51 -2.60 -9.57
C VAL A 140 6.64 -1.65 -9.18
N TYR A 141 7.44 -1.99 -8.16
CA TYR A 141 8.59 -1.16 -7.80
C TYR A 141 9.65 -1.14 -8.90
N LYS A 142 9.88 -2.28 -9.57
CA LYS A 142 10.76 -2.34 -10.76
C LYS A 142 10.22 -1.48 -11.91
N TYR A 143 8.91 -1.46 -12.12
CA TYR A 143 8.28 -0.58 -13.10
C TYR A 143 8.45 0.90 -12.71
N ALA A 144 8.25 1.25 -11.44
CA ALA A 144 8.51 2.60 -10.93
C ALA A 144 9.98 3.02 -11.11
N PHE A 145 10.92 2.09 -10.98
CA PHE A 145 12.35 2.35 -11.22
C PHE A 145 12.62 2.67 -12.70
N LYS A 146 12.09 1.86 -13.61
CA LYS A 146 12.36 2.01 -15.05
C LYS A 146 11.59 3.13 -15.73
N HIS A 147 10.34 3.30 -15.34
CA HIS A 147 9.35 4.07 -16.09
C HIS A 147 8.58 5.06 -15.20
N GLY A 148 8.72 4.98 -13.89
CA GLY A 148 7.92 5.75 -12.94
C GLY A 148 6.42 5.44 -13.00
N ILE A 149 5.66 5.96 -12.04
CA ILE A 149 4.20 5.79 -11.97
C ILE A 149 3.52 7.16 -11.94
N PRO A 150 2.55 7.46 -12.82
CA PRO A 150 1.86 8.73 -12.80
C PRO A 150 0.88 8.84 -11.63
N MET A 151 0.43 10.07 -11.36
CA MET A 151 -0.67 10.34 -10.44
C MET A 151 -1.97 9.68 -10.92
N ASP A 152 -2.89 9.39 -10.00
CA ASP A 152 -4.17 8.71 -10.28
C ASP A 152 -5.07 9.46 -11.27
N THR A 153 -4.87 10.78 -11.39
CA THR A 153 -5.56 11.63 -12.36
C THR A 153 -5.21 11.33 -13.82
N CYS A 154 -4.11 10.62 -14.11
CA CYS A 154 -3.76 10.25 -15.48
C CYS A 154 -4.63 9.12 -16.04
N ASN A 155 -4.97 8.13 -15.22
CA ASN A 155 -5.81 7.01 -15.60
C ASN A 155 -6.51 6.52 -14.33
N GLN A 156 -7.77 6.90 -14.16
CA GLN A 156 -8.56 6.56 -12.98
C GLN A 156 -8.84 5.05 -12.95
N TYR A 157 -8.95 4.50 -11.74
CA TYR A 157 -9.21 3.06 -11.57
C TYR A 157 -10.56 2.64 -12.16
N VAL A 158 -10.54 1.68 -13.09
CA VAL A 158 -11.75 1.12 -13.71
C VAL A 158 -11.99 -0.35 -13.39
N ALA A 159 -11.09 -0.96 -12.59
CA ALA A 159 -11.14 -2.36 -12.17
C ALA A 159 -11.21 -3.37 -13.32
N LYS A 160 -10.50 -3.10 -14.43
CA LYS A 160 -10.49 -3.96 -15.62
C LYS A 160 -9.10 -4.00 -16.24
N ASN A 161 -8.83 -5.07 -16.98
CA ASN A 161 -7.66 -5.14 -17.85
C ASN A 161 -7.91 -4.26 -19.08
N GLN A 162 -6.99 -3.34 -19.37
CA GLN A 162 -6.97 -2.58 -20.62
C GLN A 162 -5.62 -2.77 -21.31
N ALA A 163 -5.56 -2.41 -22.60
CA ALA A 163 -4.29 -2.43 -23.32
C ALA A 163 -3.39 -1.28 -22.85
N CYS A 164 -2.07 -1.49 -22.76
CA CYS A 164 -1.15 -0.36 -22.63
C CYS A 164 -1.04 0.38 -23.98
N ASN A 165 -1.66 1.54 -24.07
CA ASN A 165 -1.47 2.48 -25.18
C ASN A 165 -1.28 3.90 -24.64
N ARG A 166 -0.98 4.87 -25.50
CA ARG A 166 -0.75 6.27 -25.10
C ARG A 166 -1.88 6.83 -24.26
N LYS A 167 -3.14 6.53 -24.61
CA LYS A 167 -4.31 6.95 -23.85
C LYS A 167 -4.27 6.35 -22.43
N HIS A 168 -4.08 5.04 -22.28
CA HIS A 168 -4.08 4.40 -20.96
C HIS A 168 -2.82 4.68 -20.10
N GLN A 169 -1.80 5.35 -20.66
CA GLN A 169 -0.69 5.87 -19.87
C GLN A 169 -1.07 7.17 -19.15
N CYS A 170 -1.74 8.10 -19.85
CA CYS A 170 -2.35 9.30 -19.29
C CYS A 170 -3.34 9.89 -20.31
N TYR A 171 -4.56 10.23 -19.91
CA TYR A 171 -5.54 10.83 -20.82
C TYR A 171 -6.52 11.76 -20.13
N THR A 172 -7.21 12.56 -20.92
CA THR A 172 -8.38 13.32 -20.51
C THR A 172 -9.51 13.15 -21.53
N CYS A 173 -10.74 13.45 -21.13
CA CYS A 173 -11.91 13.44 -22.01
C CYS A 173 -12.62 14.79 -21.94
N GLU A 174 -13.03 15.29 -23.09
CA GLU A 174 -13.89 16.46 -23.20
C GLU A 174 -15.34 16.11 -22.82
N PRO A 175 -16.19 17.11 -22.50
CA PRO A 175 -17.63 16.89 -22.30
C PRO A 175 -18.34 16.20 -23.47
N SER A 176 -17.77 16.29 -24.68
CA SER A 176 -18.24 15.60 -25.89
C SER A 176 -18.07 14.07 -25.84
N GLY A 177 -17.35 13.54 -24.85
CA GLY A 177 -16.97 12.13 -24.73
C GLY A 177 -15.72 11.75 -25.55
N LYS A 178 -15.15 12.67 -26.32
CA LYS A 178 -13.87 12.45 -27.01
C LYS A 178 -12.74 12.47 -25.99
N CYS A 179 -11.89 11.45 -26.03
CA CYS A 179 -10.74 11.32 -25.13
C CYS A 179 -9.43 11.34 -25.92
N ALA A 180 -8.43 12.04 -25.39
CA ALA A 180 -7.12 12.17 -26.00
C ALA A 180 -6.00 11.88 -24.99
N PRO A 181 -4.88 11.29 -25.42
CA PRO A 181 -3.71 11.11 -24.58
C PRO A 181 -3.10 12.45 -24.16
N LEU A 182 -2.58 12.49 -22.94
CA LEU A 182 -1.75 13.57 -22.42
C LEU A 182 -0.28 13.15 -22.45
N TYR A 183 0.62 14.11 -22.63
CA TYR A 183 2.05 13.84 -22.81
C TYR A 183 2.94 14.61 -21.85
N ASP A 184 2.52 15.81 -21.43
CA ASP A 184 3.22 16.57 -20.39
C ASP A 184 2.62 16.25 -19.03
N TYR A 185 3.18 15.24 -18.37
CA TYR A 185 2.82 14.85 -17.02
C TYR A 185 4.03 14.24 -16.31
N ASN A 186 3.99 14.23 -14.98
CA ASN A 186 5.05 13.68 -14.14
C ASN A 186 4.76 12.24 -13.73
N ARG A 187 5.83 11.49 -13.49
CA ARG A 187 5.82 10.11 -13.02
C ARG A 187 6.77 9.98 -11.83
N LEU A 188 6.33 9.30 -10.77
CA LEU A 188 7.11 9.06 -9.57
C LEU A 188 8.14 7.95 -9.85
N VAL A 189 9.41 8.28 -9.74
CA VAL A 189 10.52 7.35 -9.92
C VAL A 189 11.07 6.91 -8.56
N VAL A 190 11.48 5.65 -8.47
CA VAL A 190 12.25 5.13 -7.33
C VAL A 190 13.69 4.92 -7.76
N ARG A 191 14.63 5.09 -6.83
CA ARG A 191 16.07 4.84 -7.06
C ARG A 191 16.54 3.46 -6.60
N GLU A 192 15.80 2.84 -5.69
CA GLU A 192 16.06 1.49 -5.16
C GLU A 192 14.75 0.72 -5.06
N HIS A 193 14.82 -0.60 -5.19
CA HIS A 193 13.72 -1.50 -4.86
C HIS A 193 14.25 -2.86 -4.41
N GLY A 194 13.57 -3.48 -3.46
CA GLY A 194 13.99 -4.76 -2.92
C GLY A 194 12.95 -5.38 -2.00
N SER A 195 13.32 -6.50 -1.41
CA SER A 195 12.49 -7.26 -0.48
C SER A 195 12.97 -7.08 0.95
N VAL A 196 12.03 -7.21 1.89
CA VAL A 196 12.29 -7.22 3.33
C VAL A 196 11.42 -8.29 3.98
N SER A 197 11.95 -8.98 4.97
CA SER A 197 11.22 -10.00 5.72
C SER A 197 11.72 -10.07 7.15
N GLY A 198 10.90 -10.63 8.03
CA GLY A 198 11.16 -10.67 9.47
C GLY A 198 10.82 -9.36 10.16
N ARG A 199 10.23 -9.49 11.33
CA ARG A 199 9.67 -8.38 12.11
C ARG A 199 10.62 -7.19 12.29
N VAL A 200 11.84 -7.42 12.79
CA VAL A 200 12.76 -6.31 13.08
C VAL A 200 13.15 -5.55 11.81
N ALA A 201 13.40 -6.27 10.71
CA ALA A 201 13.77 -5.64 9.46
C ALA A 201 12.61 -4.83 8.84
N MET A 202 11.38 -5.35 8.94
CA MET A 202 10.18 -4.62 8.55
C MET A 202 9.97 -3.35 9.39
N LYS A 203 10.08 -3.43 10.74
CA LYS A 203 9.97 -2.24 11.62
C LYS A 203 11.00 -1.18 11.21
N ALA A 204 12.24 -1.58 10.97
CA ALA A 204 13.32 -0.66 10.57
C ALA A 204 13.05 0.00 9.21
N GLU A 205 12.61 -0.76 8.21
CA GLU A 205 12.24 -0.22 6.89
C GLU A 205 11.06 0.74 6.98
N ILE A 206 10.00 0.35 7.72
CA ILE A 206 8.79 1.17 7.89
C ILE A 206 9.12 2.49 8.58
N MET A 207 9.82 2.47 9.72
CA MET A 207 10.14 3.69 10.46
C MET A 207 11.07 4.61 9.70
N LYS A 208 12.07 4.05 9.01
CA LYS A 208 13.10 4.86 8.36
C LYS A 208 12.64 5.41 7.01
N ARG A 209 11.88 4.63 6.24
CA ARG A 209 11.61 4.90 4.82
C ARG A 209 10.13 4.88 4.45
N GLY A 210 9.22 4.56 5.37
CA GLY A 210 7.78 4.58 5.16
C GLY A 210 7.15 3.21 4.88
N PRO A 211 5.83 3.14 4.69
CA PRO A 211 5.08 1.89 4.53
C PRO A 211 5.65 0.93 3.47
N ILE A 212 5.43 -0.37 3.66
CA ILE A 212 5.88 -1.45 2.76
C ILE A 212 4.68 -2.27 2.26
N SER A 213 4.82 -2.95 1.12
CA SER A 213 3.84 -3.95 0.69
C SER A 213 4.23 -5.33 1.21
N CYS A 214 3.26 -6.11 1.69
CA CYS A 214 3.51 -7.48 2.16
C CYS A 214 2.44 -8.45 1.68
N SER A 215 2.88 -9.65 1.31
CA SER A 215 2.00 -10.76 0.95
C SER A 215 1.45 -11.43 2.21
N ILE A 216 0.16 -11.78 2.19
CA ILE A 216 -0.52 -12.52 3.26
C ILE A 216 -1.34 -13.67 2.69
N ASP A 217 -1.60 -14.68 3.51
CA ASP A 217 -2.59 -15.72 3.25
C ASP A 217 -3.98 -15.23 3.69
N ALA A 218 -4.70 -14.53 2.83
CA ALA A 218 -6.04 -14.08 3.14
C ALA A 218 -7.02 -15.26 3.16
N THR A 219 -7.87 -15.30 4.18
CA THR A 219 -8.81 -16.40 4.44
C THR A 219 -10.26 -15.93 4.47
N ASN A 220 -11.20 -16.87 4.46
CA ASN A 220 -12.62 -16.58 4.70
C ASN A 220 -12.87 -15.89 6.05
N GLU A 221 -12.00 -16.10 7.03
CA GLU A 221 -12.07 -15.44 8.33
C GLU A 221 -11.68 -13.96 8.23
N LEU A 222 -10.65 -13.63 7.44
CA LEU A 222 -10.26 -12.23 7.19
C LEU A 222 -11.34 -11.47 6.40
N ASP A 223 -12.04 -12.13 5.47
CA ASP A 223 -13.17 -11.54 4.75
C ASP A 223 -14.27 -11.02 5.70
N ALA A 224 -14.47 -11.73 6.82
CA ALA A 224 -15.47 -11.43 7.83
C ALA A 224 -15.00 -10.46 8.92
N TYR A 225 -13.73 -10.04 8.89
CA TYR A 225 -13.15 -9.16 9.90
C TYR A 225 -13.88 -7.81 10.00
N LYS A 226 -14.13 -7.36 11.25
CA LYS A 226 -14.81 -6.11 11.58
C LYS A 226 -14.09 -5.25 12.62
N GLY A 227 -13.09 -5.78 13.30
CA GLY A 227 -12.29 -5.03 14.27
C GLY A 227 -11.61 -5.89 15.33
N GLY A 228 -10.76 -5.26 16.12
CA GLY A 228 -9.89 -5.92 17.10
C GLY A 228 -8.65 -6.58 16.49
N ILE A 229 -7.89 -7.33 17.29
CA ILE A 229 -6.69 -8.01 16.82
C ILE A 229 -7.09 -9.29 16.08
N PHE A 230 -6.83 -9.35 14.79
CA PHE A 230 -7.02 -10.53 13.97
C PHE A 230 -5.86 -11.52 14.18
N ALA A 231 -6.13 -12.59 14.92
CA ALA A 231 -5.18 -13.66 15.18
C ALA A 231 -5.74 -14.99 14.67
N GLN A 232 -5.13 -15.56 13.62
CA GLN A 232 -5.58 -16.82 13.02
C GLN A 232 -4.41 -17.78 12.87
N ARG A 233 -4.54 -18.97 13.48
CA ARG A 233 -3.49 -19.99 13.44
C ARG A 233 -3.43 -20.68 12.07
N LEU A 234 -2.32 -20.46 11.36
CA LEU A 234 -1.94 -21.12 10.11
C LEU A 234 -0.46 -21.53 10.19
N LEU A 235 -0.18 -22.83 10.13
CA LEU A 235 1.20 -23.36 10.26
C LEU A 235 2.02 -23.25 8.96
N ASP A 236 1.34 -23.23 7.82
CA ASP A 236 1.97 -23.11 6.49
C ASP A 236 1.15 -22.13 5.64
N PRO A 237 1.30 -20.81 5.87
CA PRO A 237 0.52 -19.81 5.15
C PRO A 237 0.93 -19.79 3.67
N SER A 238 -0.06 -19.82 2.78
CA SER A 238 0.09 -19.76 1.33
C SER A 238 -0.39 -18.40 0.80
N PRO A 239 0.52 -17.43 0.60
CA PRO A 239 0.11 -16.06 0.30
C PRO A 239 -0.71 -15.95 -0.99
N ASN A 240 -1.81 -15.20 -0.90
CA ASN A 240 -2.80 -15.04 -1.97
C ASN A 240 -3.35 -13.60 -2.05
N HIS A 241 -2.83 -12.68 -1.23
CA HIS A 241 -3.24 -11.28 -1.19
C HIS A 241 -2.06 -10.40 -0.80
N VAL A 242 -2.08 -9.12 -1.18
CA VAL A 242 -1.03 -8.14 -0.83
C VAL A 242 -1.67 -6.95 -0.14
N ILE A 243 -1.06 -6.52 0.96
CA ILE A 243 -1.50 -5.40 1.79
C ILE A 243 -0.36 -4.39 1.96
N SER A 244 -0.64 -3.24 2.58
CA SER A 244 0.40 -2.28 2.97
C SER A 244 0.53 -2.22 4.49
N VAL A 245 1.72 -2.51 5.02
CA VAL A 245 2.01 -2.38 6.46
C VAL A 245 2.52 -0.97 6.71
N VAL A 246 1.77 -0.22 7.52
CA VAL A 246 1.97 1.23 7.72
C VAL A 246 2.57 1.57 9.07
N GLY A 247 2.78 0.57 9.94
CA GLY A 247 3.19 0.80 11.31
C GLY A 247 3.02 -0.43 12.19
N TRP A 248 3.21 -0.23 13.48
CA TRP A 248 2.98 -1.21 14.53
C TRP A 248 2.52 -0.49 15.81
N ASP A 249 1.88 -1.22 16.71
CA ASP A 249 1.41 -0.71 17.99
C ASP A 249 1.39 -1.82 19.06
N VAL A 250 1.03 -1.47 20.29
CA VAL A 250 0.76 -2.42 21.38
C VAL A 250 -0.69 -2.22 21.84
N ILE A 251 -1.54 -3.22 21.59
CA ILE A 251 -2.95 -3.22 21.98
C ILE A 251 -3.14 -4.32 23.03
N ASP A 252 -3.59 -3.94 24.23
CA ASP A 252 -3.82 -4.86 25.37
C ASP A 252 -2.63 -5.80 25.66
N GLY A 253 -1.41 -5.27 25.55
CA GLY A 253 -0.17 -6.01 25.77
C GLY A 253 0.27 -6.91 24.59
N THR A 254 -0.50 -6.95 23.50
CA THR A 254 -0.13 -7.65 22.26
C THR A 254 0.49 -6.66 21.29
N GLU A 255 1.72 -6.91 20.83
CA GLU A 255 2.31 -6.10 19.77
C GLU A 255 1.68 -6.49 18.42
N VAL A 256 1.22 -5.51 17.65
CA VAL A 256 0.49 -5.73 16.40
C VAL A 256 1.11 -4.97 15.24
N TRP A 257 0.94 -5.51 14.03
CA TRP A 257 1.10 -4.77 12.78
C TRP A 257 -0.13 -3.92 12.51
N ILE A 258 0.06 -2.68 12.07
CA ILE A 258 -1.01 -1.82 11.55
C ILE A 258 -1.03 -2.01 10.03
N THR A 259 -2.12 -2.55 9.51
CA THR A 259 -2.17 -2.98 8.13
C THR A 259 -3.33 -2.36 7.38
N ARG A 260 -3.03 -1.69 6.26
CA ARG A 260 -4.00 -1.12 5.34
C ARG A 260 -4.34 -2.14 4.24
N ASN A 261 -5.63 -2.37 4.06
CA ASN A 261 -6.17 -3.19 2.99
C ASN A 261 -6.73 -2.32 1.84
N SER A 262 -7.09 -2.96 0.73
CA SER A 262 -7.62 -2.33 -0.49
C SER A 262 -9.06 -2.76 -0.80
N TRP A 263 -9.85 -3.03 0.23
CA TRP A 263 -11.26 -3.47 0.12
C TRP A 263 -12.27 -2.37 0.48
N GLY A 264 -11.80 -1.12 0.58
CA GLY A 264 -12.59 0.04 0.96
C GLY A 264 -12.72 0.23 2.46
N GLU A 265 -13.04 1.46 2.85
CA GLU A 265 -13.26 1.86 4.24
C GLU A 265 -14.34 1.05 4.99
N PRO A 266 -15.44 0.57 4.34
CA PRO A 266 -16.45 -0.24 5.04
C PRO A 266 -15.96 -1.62 5.53
N TRP A 267 -14.79 -2.08 5.08
CA TRP A 267 -14.19 -3.32 5.54
C TRP A 267 -13.24 -3.06 6.73
N GLY A 268 -13.25 -3.97 7.72
CA GLY A 268 -12.40 -3.86 8.90
C GLY A 268 -12.61 -2.56 9.68
N GLU A 269 -11.52 -1.99 10.19
CA GLU A 269 -11.51 -0.75 10.96
C GLU A 269 -11.09 0.41 10.05
N GLY A 270 -12.07 0.95 9.30
CA GLY A 270 -11.84 2.02 8.34
C GLY A 270 -10.93 1.61 7.18
N GLY A 271 -10.97 0.34 6.76
CA GLY A 271 -10.08 -0.23 5.74
C GLY A 271 -8.77 -0.83 6.29
N PHE A 272 -8.59 -0.85 7.61
CA PHE A 272 -7.41 -1.41 8.27
C PHE A 272 -7.75 -2.70 9.01
N TYR A 273 -6.72 -3.49 9.30
CA TYR A 273 -6.76 -4.54 10.31
C TYR A 273 -5.46 -4.58 11.10
N TYR A 274 -5.53 -5.19 12.27
CA TYR A 274 -4.40 -5.41 13.16
C TYR A 274 -4.13 -6.90 13.28
N SER A 275 -2.87 -7.33 13.22
CA SER A 275 -2.48 -8.73 13.44
C SER A 275 -1.27 -8.82 14.36
N PRO A 276 -1.13 -9.90 15.16
CA PRO A 276 0.02 -10.05 16.04
C PRO A 276 1.34 -10.04 15.27
N THR A 277 2.37 -9.45 15.83
CA THR A 277 3.74 -9.65 15.35
C THR A 277 4.30 -10.99 15.87
N SER A 278 5.43 -11.43 15.30
CA SER A 278 6.18 -12.61 15.76
C SER A 278 6.81 -12.47 17.15
N LYS A 279 6.79 -11.28 17.77
CA LYS A 279 7.23 -11.11 19.18
C LYS A 279 6.30 -11.82 20.16
N ASN A 280 5.01 -11.92 19.82
CA ASN A 280 4.02 -12.56 20.68
C ASN A 280 4.19 -14.08 20.65
N GLN A 281 3.79 -14.77 21.72
CA GLN A 281 3.87 -16.23 21.80
C GLN A 281 3.08 -16.88 20.65
N GLY A 282 3.77 -17.61 19.77
CA GLY A 282 3.18 -18.22 18.59
C GLY A 282 2.78 -17.22 17.48
N GLY A 283 3.10 -15.94 17.60
CA GLY A 283 2.64 -14.87 16.71
C GLY A 283 2.98 -15.07 15.23
N LYS A 284 4.11 -15.74 14.93
CA LYS A 284 4.51 -16.12 13.57
C LYS A 284 3.46 -16.99 12.84
N ASP A 285 2.68 -17.76 13.59
CA ASP A 285 1.66 -18.65 13.06
C ASP A 285 0.27 -18.00 13.14
N LEU A 286 0.14 -16.80 13.73
CA LEU A 286 -1.14 -16.11 13.98
C LEU A 286 -1.41 -14.95 13.02
N ASN A 287 -0.46 -14.61 12.15
CA ASN A 287 -0.41 -13.33 11.44
C ASN A 287 -0.52 -13.45 9.91
N LEU A 288 -1.06 -14.57 9.43
CA LEU A 288 -1.26 -14.85 7.99
C LEU A 288 0.04 -14.86 7.17
N GLY A 289 1.20 -15.04 7.81
CA GLY A 289 2.49 -15.04 7.13
C GLY A 289 2.97 -13.65 6.68
N ILE A 290 2.41 -12.57 7.24
CA ILE A 290 2.69 -11.17 6.86
C ILE A 290 4.19 -10.80 6.91
N GLU A 291 4.98 -11.51 7.71
CA GLU A 291 6.40 -11.24 7.91
C GLU A 291 7.33 -11.99 6.94
N LEU A 292 6.78 -12.81 6.06
CA LEU A 292 7.55 -13.73 5.23
C LEU A 292 8.01 -13.13 3.89
N ASP A 293 7.20 -12.25 3.30
CA ASP A 293 7.46 -11.69 1.97
C ASP A 293 6.90 -10.27 1.85
N CYS A 294 7.77 -9.28 2.03
CA CYS A 294 7.44 -7.88 1.80
C CYS A 294 8.41 -7.24 0.80
N ALA A 295 7.99 -6.13 0.22
CA ALA A 295 8.76 -5.37 -0.74
C ALA A 295 8.64 -3.86 -0.51
N TYR A 296 9.64 -3.14 -1.01
CA TYR A 296 9.74 -1.70 -0.88
C TYR A 296 10.35 -1.07 -2.14
N GLY A 297 10.04 0.21 -2.32
CA GLY A 297 10.74 1.11 -3.23
C GLY A 297 11.20 2.36 -2.49
N VAL A 298 12.39 2.86 -2.80
CA VAL A 298 12.91 4.11 -2.24
C VAL A 298 12.68 5.23 -3.24
N VAL A 299 11.80 6.15 -2.86
CA VAL A 299 11.41 7.28 -3.70
C VAL A 299 12.63 8.14 -4.06
N ASP A 300 12.70 8.55 -5.31
CA ASP A 300 13.74 9.44 -5.84
C ASP A 300 13.17 10.82 -6.15
N ARG A 301 12.42 10.93 -7.25
CA ARG A 301 11.92 12.20 -7.77
C ARG A 301 10.66 12.03 -8.62
N TRP A 302 10.00 13.16 -8.88
CA TRP A 302 9.07 13.29 -9.99
C TRP A 302 9.86 13.60 -11.26
N ALA A 303 9.60 12.88 -12.34
CA ALA A 303 10.25 13.06 -13.63
C ALA A 303 9.21 13.21 -14.74
N LYS A 304 9.54 13.94 -15.80
CA LYS A 304 8.65 14.11 -16.94
C LYS A 304 8.49 12.77 -17.68
N ALA A 305 7.28 12.48 -18.14
CA ALA A 305 7.00 11.25 -18.88
C ALA A 305 7.88 11.10 -20.14
N ALA A 306 8.15 12.21 -20.83
CA ALA A 306 9.03 12.24 -22.00
C ALA A 306 10.45 11.71 -21.71
N ASP A 307 11.01 12.03 -20.53
CA ASP A 307 12.35 11.60 -20.12
C ASP A 307 12.43 10.10 -19.79
N LEU A 308 11.28 9.44 -19.63
CA LEU A 308 11.16 8.05 -19.19
C LEU A 308 10.70 7.10 -20.31
N GLY A 309 10.86 7.52 -21.56
CA GLY A 309 10.49 6.72 -22.73
C GLY A 309 9.01 6.80 -23.11
N PHE A 310 8.32 7.87 -22.70
CA PHE A 310 6.94 8.18 -23.14
C PHE A 310 6.85 9.54 -23.88
N PRO A 311 7.63 9.79 -24.95
CA PRO A 311 7.53 11.02 -25.72
C PRO A 311 6.29 11.05 -26.63
N ARG A 312 5.87 12.25 -27.07
CA ARG A 312 4.99 12.42 -28.24
C ARG A 312 5.66 11.82 -29.47
N SER A 313 4.89 11.27 -30.41
CA SER A 313 5.43 11.08 -31.77
C SER A 313 5.44 12.40 -32.55
N ALA A 314 6.34 12.51 -33.54
CA ALA A 314 6.42 13.66 -34.43
C ALA A 314 5.06 14.01 -35.09
N ALA A 315 4.30 12.99 -35.52
CA ALA A 315 2.96 13.16 -36.08
C ALA A 315 1.94 13.78 -35.09
N GLU A 316 2.13 13.58 -33.78
CA GLU A 316 1.26 14.14 -32.74
C GLU A 316 1.71 15.54 -32.29
N GLU A 317 3.00 15.86 -32.40
CA GLU A 317 3.49 17.24 -32.26
C GLU A 317 2.92 18.13 -33.36
N GLU A 318 2.97 17.68 -34.62
CA GLU A 318 2.42 18.40 -35.78
C GLU A 318 0.90 18.61 -35.67
N ALA A 319 0.15 17.58 -35.24
CA ALA A 319 -1.29 17.69 -35.03
C ALA A 319 -1.67 18.67 -33.90
N SER A 320 -0.81 18.85 -32.89
CA SER A 320 -1.02 19.82 -31.82
C SER A 320 -0.65 21.26 -32.23
N ALA A 321 0.30 21.41 -33.16
CA ALA A 321 0.74 22.72 -33.68
C ALA A 321 -0.23 23.30 -34.74
N GLY A 322 -0.93 22.45 -35.50
CA GLY A 322 -1.88 22.88 -36.53
C GLY A 322 -3.26 23.35 -36.02
N GLY A 323 -3.51 23.31 -34.70
CA GLY A 323 -4.81 23.65 -34.10
C GLY A 323 -5.02 25.14 -33.78
N ASP A 324 -3.95 25.96 -33.81
CA ASP A 324 -4.00 27.39 -33.45
C ASP A 324 -4.15 28.33 -34.67
N GLU A 325 -4.20 27.80 -35.89
CA GLU A 325 -4.23 28.62 -37.12
C GLU A 325 -5.55 28.47 -37.90
N GLN A 326 -6.69 28.71 -37.23
CA GLN A 326 -7.96 28.93 -37.93
C GLN A 326 -8.98 29.72 -37.09
N ALA A 327 -8.61 30.95 -36.71
CA ALA A 327 -9.58 31.96 -36.29
C ALA A 327 -9.14 33.35 -36.77
N ALA A 328 -9.27 33.60 -38.07
CA ALA A 328 -9.36 34.95 -38.61
C ALA A 328 -10.74 35.10 -39.27
N PRO A 329 -11.60 36.04 -38.83
CA PRO A 329 -12.87 36.28 -39.48
C PRO A 329 -12.63 37.06 -40.77
N ALA A 330 -13.05 36.52 -41.91
CA ALA A 330 -13.20 37.29 -43.13
C ALA A 330 -14.41 38.22 -42.98
N ALA A 331 -14.15 39.50 -42.73
CA ALA A 331 -15.13 40.56 -42.88
C ALA A 331 -15.15 41.03 -44.35
N ALA A 332 -16.31 40.94 -44.98
CA ALA A 332 -16.75 41.77 -46.09
C ALA A 332 -18.29 41.84 -46.06
#